data_AF-A0A8J6IYZ9-F1
#
_entry.id   AF-A0A8J6IYZ9-F1
#
_cell.length_a   1.000
_cell.length_b   1.000
_cell.length_c   1.000
_cell.angle_alpha   90.00
_cell.angle_beta   90.00
_cell.angle_gamma   90.00
#
_symmetry.space_group_name_H-M   'P 1'
#
loop_
_entity.id
_entity.type
_entity.pdbx_description
1 polymer ?
#
loop_
_entity_poly.entity_id
_entity_poly.type
_entity_poly.pdbx_seq_one_letter_code
_entity_poly.pdbx_strand_id
1 'polypeptide(L)' 'MRALLRDAEDQALIALEVEEAVYDPEDQLLLLYAASGTNYEVSRIVRANADSMIKELAEKVFCDMTQFTATEVED' A
#
# COMPACT_ATOMS: atom_id res chain seq x y z
N MET A 1 -2.80 3.66 -10.48
CA MET A 1 -3.36 4.34 -9.28
C MET A 1 -2.19 4.91 -8.50
N ARG A 2 -2.39 5.79 -7.52
CA ARG A 2 -1.31 6.39 -6.74
C ARG A 2 -1.51 6.14 -5.25
N ALA A 3 -0.47 5.74 -4.56
CA ALA A 3 -0.48 5.63 -3.11
C ALA A 3 0.59 6.57 -2.52
N LEU A 4 0.28 7.16 -1.38
CA LEU A 4 1.29 7.83 -0.56
C LEU A 4 1.56 6.95 0.67
N LEU A 5 2.80 6.51 0.79
CA LEU A 5 3.26 5.59 1.82
C LEU A 5 4.21 6.31 2.78
N ARG A 6 4.36 5.75 3.97
CA ARG A 6 5.43 6.11 4.90
C ARG A 6 6.37 4.92 5.04
N ASP A 7 7.63 5.13 4.69
CA ASP A 7 8.66 4.12 4.81
C ASP A 7 8.85 3.67 6.27
N ALA A 8 9.00 2.36 6.48
CA ALA A 8 9.17 1.79 7.82
C ALA A 8 10.57 2.07 8.39
N GLU A 9 11.61 2.10 7.57
CA GLU A 9 13.01 2.24 7.97
C GLU A 9 13.36 3.68 8.33
N ASP A 10 13.04 4.63 7.45
CA ASP A 10 13.48 6.03 7.59
C ASP A 10 12.34 7.05 7.70
N GLN A 11 11.08 6.60 7.66
CA GLN A 11 9.87 7.44 7.75
C GLN A 11 9.71 8.44 6.59
N ALA A 12 10.45 8.30 5.49
CA ALA A 12 10.23 9.10 4.29
C ALA A 12 8.85 8.85 3.69
N LEU A 13 8.35 9.86 2.99
CA LEU A 13 7.11 9.73 2.24
C LEU A 13 7.41 9.24 0.83
N ILE A 14 6.79 8.14 0.44
CA ILE A 14 7.00 7.49 -0.86
C ILE A 14 5.71 7.66 -1.68
N ALA A 15 5.83 8.23 -2.87
CA ALA A 15 4.75 8.29 -3.84
C ALA A 15 4.89 7.10 -4.80
N LEU A 16 3.98 6.14 -4.71
CA LEU A 16 4.00 4.90 -5.48
C LEU A 16 2.92 4.91 -6.55
N GLU A 17 3.27 4.52 -7.78
CA GLU A 17 2.29 4.24 -8.82
C GLU A 17 1.87 2.76 -8.76
N VAL A 18 0.70 2.52 -8.16
CA VAL A 18 0.16 1.19 -7.90
C VAL A 18 -0.60 0.69 -9.13
N GLU A 19 -0.20 -0.47 -9.63
CA GLU A 19 -0.87 -1.23 -10.68
C GLU A 19 -1.91 -2.18 -10.08
N GLU A 20 -1.53 -2.93 -9.03
CA GLU A 20 -2.40 -3.87 -8.34
C GLU A 20 -2.26 -3.74 -6.83
N ALA A 21 -3.37 -3.92 -6.10
CA ALA A 21 -3.39 -3.92 -4.64
C ALA A 21 -4.14 -5.16 -4.14
N VAL A 22 -3.48 -5.97 -3.30
CA VAL A 22 -4.03 -7.24 -2.79
C VAL A 22 -3.96 -7.25 -1.27
N TYR A 23 -5.07 -7.57 -0.62
CA TYR A 23 -5.11 -7.72 0.83
C TYR A 23 -4.86 -9.18 1.22
N ASP A 24 -3.85 -9.41 2.06
CA ASP A 24 -3.61 -10.67 2.72
C ASP A 24 -4.31 -10.69 4.10
N PRO A 25 -5.38 -11.48 4.28
CA PRO A 25 -6.09 -11.57 5.54
C PRO A 25 -5.36 -12.38 6.62
N GLU A 26 -4.43 -13.26 6.25
CA GLU A 26 -3.67 -14.11 7.17
C GLU A 26 -2.63 -13.26 7.91
N ASP A 27 -1.88 -12.45 7.18
CA ASP A 27 -0.84 -11.58 7.73
C ASP A 27 -1.30 -10.14 8.03
N GLN A 28 -2.53 -9.78 7.67
CA GLN A 28 -3.09 -8.43 7.83
C GLN A 28 -2.25 -7.36 7.11
N LEU A 29 -1.85 -7.69 5.89
CA LEU A 29 -1.01 -6.87 5.02
C LEU A 29 -1.78 -6.43 3.78
N LEU A 30 -1.50 -5.22 3.31
CA LEU A 30 -1.89 -4.79 1.97
C LEU A 30 -0.64 -4.77 1.10
N LEU A 31 -0.60 -5.67 0.11
CA LEU A 31 0.44 -5.77 -0.90
C LEU A 31 0.13 -4.76 -2.02
N LEU A 32 1.10 -3.93 -2.35
CA LEU A 32 1.01 -2.93 -3.41
C LEU A 32 2.06 -3.24 -4.48
N TYR A 33 1.57 -3.60 -5.66
CA TYR A 33 2.41 -3.90 -6.82
C TYR A 33 2.51 -2.69 -7.72
N ALA A 34 3.73 -2.25 -8.02
CA ALA A 34 3.97 -1.11 -8.89
C ALA A 34 4.51 -1.54 -10.25
N ALA A 35 4.14 -0.80 -11.30
CA ALA A 35 4.64 -1.04 -12.66
C ALA A 35 6.17 -0.82 -12.79
N SER A 36 6.80 -0.14 -11.83
CA SER A 36 8.26 -0.01 -11.75
C SER A 36 8.97 -1.30 -11.34
N GLY A 37 8.23 -2.31 -10.85
CA GLY A 37 8.77 -3.51 -10.22
C GLY A 37 9.12 -3.33 -8.74
N THR A 38 8.86 -2.16 -8.15
CA THR A 38 9.09 -1.90 -6.72
C THR A 38 7.80 -2.12 -5.95
N ASN A 39 7.75 -3.19 -5.15
CA ASN A 39 6.54 -3.57 -4.43
C ASN A 39 6.64 -3.14 -2.97
N TYR A 40 5.51 -2.87 -2.34
CA TYR A 40 5.46 -2.48 -0.94
C TYR A 40 4.41 -3.26 -0.17
N GLU A 41 4.76 -3.63 1.05
CA GLU A 41 3.84 -4.22 2.03
C GLU A 41 3.46 -3.18 3.06
N VAL A 42 2.16 -2.90 3.18
CA VAL A 42 1.62 -2.01 4.22
C VAL A 42 1.02 -2.85 5.34
N SER A 43 1.63 -2.79 6.51
CA SER A 43 1.28 -3.68 7.63
C SER A 43 0.21 -3.11 8.57
N ARG A 44 -0.34 -3.99 9.42
CA ARG A 44 -1.34 -3.65 10.46
C ARG A 44 -2.64 -3.10 9.87
N ILE A 45 -2.97 -3.52 8.67
CA ILE A 45 -4.22 -3.14 8.02
C ILE A 45 -5.28 -4.17 8.38
N VAL A 46 -6.35 -3.73 9.03
CA VAL A 46 -7.53 -4.56 9.23
C VAL A 46 -8.37 -4.59 7.96
N ARG A 47 -9.08 -5.70 7.72
CA ARG A 47 -9.89 -5.93 6.52
C ARG A 47 -10.79 -4.74 6.11
N ALA A 48 -11.49 -4.13 7.06
CA ALA A 48 -12.38 -2.99 6.76
C ALA A 48 -11.62 -1.77 6.20
N ASN A 49 -10.38 -1.57 6.66
CA ASN A 49 -9.50 -0.51 6.15
C ASN A 49 -8.96 -0.90 4.77
N ALA A 50 -8.55 -2.16 4.58
CA ALA A 50 -8.09 -2.67 3.28
C ALA A 50 -9.17 -2.53 2.20
N ASP A 51 -10.41 -2.96 2.49
CA ASP A 51 -11.54 -2.86 1.56
C ASP A 51 -11.78 -1.39 1.14
N SER A 52 -11.67 -0.47 2.12
CA SER A 52 -11.81 0.97 1.86
C SER A 52 -10.66 1.51 1.00
N MET A 53 -9.42 1.15 1.31
CA MET A 53 -8.23 1.57 0.58
C MET A 53 -8.21 1.06 -0.86
N ILE A 54 -8.51 -0.22 -1.07
CA ILE A 54 -8.59 -0.83 -2.41
C ILE A 54 -9.68 -0.14 -3.22
N LYS A 55 -10.84 0.14 -2.61
CA LYS A 55 -11.90 0.89 -3.25
C LYS A 55 -11.47 2.31 -3.61
N GLU A 56 -10.76 3.01 -2.72
CA GLU A 56 -10.23 4.35 -2.99
C GLU A 56 -9.18 4.36 -4.10
N LEU A 57 -8.29 3.38 -4.14
CA LEU A 57 -7.34 3.20 -5.24
C LEU A 57 -8.09 3.04 -6.57
N ALA A 58 -9.11 2.17 -6.60
CA ALA A 58 -9.90 1.91 -7.79
C ALA A 58 -10.75 3.11 -8.26
N GLU A 59 -11.36 3.88 -7.34
CA GLU A 59 -12.30 4.96 -7.66
C GLU A 59 -11.65 6.35 -7.77
N LYS A 60 -10.72 6.68 -6.86
CA LYS A 60 -10.18 8.03 -6.70
C LYS A 60 -8.77 8.21 -7.28
N VAL A 61 -8.14 7.12 -7.75
CA VAL A 61 -6.78 7.09 -8.31
C VAL A 61 -5.70 7.51 -7.29
N PHE A 62 -6.05 7.89 -6.06
CA PHE A 62 -5.14 8.27 -4.99
C PHE A 62 -5.61 7.71 -3.64
N CYS A 63 -4.68 7.13 -2.87
CA CYS A 63 -4.92 6.69 -1.49
C CYS A 63 -3.76 7.14 -0.59
N ASP A 64 -4.07 7.82 0.52
CA ASP A 64 -3.10 8.19 1.54
C ASP A 64 -3.04 7.10 2.62
N MET A 65 -1.91 6.40 2.69
CA MET A 65 -1.65 5.34 3.64
C MET A 65 -0.53 5.71 4.63
N THR A 66 -0.15 7.00 4.73
CA THR A 66 0.96 7.46 5.58
C THR A 66 0.74 7.28 7.09
N GLN A 67 -0.50 6.96 7.47
CA GLN A 67 -0.86 6.54 8.82
C GLN A 67 -0.35 5.11 9.16
N PHE A 68 0.00 4.32 8.14
CA PHE A 68 0.63 3.02 8.24
C PHE A 68 2.08 3.09 7.77
N THR A 69 2.89 2.14 8.22
CA THR A 69 4.25 1.95 7.73
C THR A 69 4.25 0.95 6.59
N ALA A 70 5.03 1.23 5.55
CA ALA A 70 5.24 0.37 4.41
C ALA A 70 6.71 -0.08 4.36
N THR A 71 6.93 -1.33 3.98
CA THR A 71 8.27 -1.88 3.74
C THR A 71 8.39 -2.25 2.27
N GLU A 72 9.49 -1.85 1.63
CA GLU A 72 9.80 -2.29 0.27
C GLU A 72 10.07 -3.80 0.29
N VAL A 73 9.52 -4.53 -0.68
CA VAL A 73 9.76 -5.96 -0.82
C VAL A 73 10.40 -6.25 -2.18
N GLU A 74 11.51 -6.99 -2.12
CA GLU A 74 12.16 -7.57 -3.30
C GLU A 74 11.44 -8.88 -3.67
N ASP A 75 11.12 -9.04 -4.96
CA ASP A 75 10.44 -10.22 -5.53
C ASP A 75 11.25 -11.53 -5.35
#